data_AF-A0A8S1MRP5-F1
#
_entry.id   AF-A0A8S1MRP5-F1
#
_cell.length_a   1.000
_cell.length_b   1.000
_cell.length_c   1.000
_cell.angle_alpha   90.00
_cell.angle_beta   90.00
_cell.angle_gamma   90.00
#
_symmetry.space_group_name_H-M   'P 1'
#
loop_
_entity.id
_entity.type
_entity.pdbx_description
1 polymer ?
#
loop_
_entity_poly.entity_id
_entity_poly.type
_entity_poly.pdbx_seq_one_letter_code
_entity_poly.pdbx_strand_id
1 'polypeptide(L)'
;MIKWFCMIIIIKQLFADDFHVTIEEIEEEINKKKIYYGSTVRIEHQSSEYFLHSHLVSYGSGSGQQSVTGMQADHDYNSLWTIKECHNQPLKKYDDQIKCGDCIRLEHMLTTRNLHSHPHQAPFSGNQEVSAYGENGNGDQSDDWILECIDNKNGDDFQASMWFYLKHKLTQKYLRTSKKDNFNQRNCGYHCPIEGQLEISAQVSKNADAKWKIYSGLFYQQQQRIEDDYDQDGRHCNSYGQCDDIDDDEFETVVQKDL
;
A
#
# COMPACT_ATOMS: atom_id res chain seq x y z
N MET A 1 -51.96 -23.16 -32.92
CA MET A 1 -50.52 -22.78 -32.96
C MET A 1 -50.17 -21.99 -31.70
N ILE A 2 -50.21 -22.62 -30.52
CA ILE A 2 -49.93 -21.98 -29.19
C ILE A 2 -49.08 -22.96 -28.37
N LYS A 3 -47.87 -23.31 -28.84
CA LYS A 3 -46.99 -24.20 -28.07
C LYS A 3 -45.50 -23.83 -28.06
N TRP A 4 -45.08 -22.71 -28.65
CA TRP A 4 -43.66 -22.37 -28.82
C TRP A 4 -43.28 -20.96 -28.36
N PHE A 5 -44.01 -20.38 -27.39
CA PHE A 5 -43.66 -19.07 -26.82
C PHE A 5 -43.46 -19.04 -25.29
N CYS A 6 -43.81 -20.10 -24.55
CA CYS A 6 -43.58 -20.16 -23.10
C CYS A 6 -42.24 -20.79 -22.68
N MET A 7 -41.49 -21.44 -23.57
CA MET A 7 -40.24 -22.13 -23.17
C MET A 7 -38.99 -21.24 -23.23
N ILE A 8 -39.06 -20.09 -23.90
CA ILE A 8 -37.91 -19.15 -24.00
C ILE A 8 -37.89 -18.13 -22.85
N ILE A 9 -39.04 -17.87 -22.21
CA ILE A 9 -39.12 -16.92 -21.08
C ILE A 9 -38.70 -17.59 -19.76
N ILE A 10 -38.90 -18.90 -19.59
CA ILE A 10 -38.54 -19.60 -18.35
C ILE A 10 -37.04 -19.94 -18.29
N ILE A 11 -36.34 -20.08 -19.43
CA ILE A 11 -34.88 -20.31 -19.42
C ILE A 11 -34.09 -19.01 -19.19
N LYS A 12 -34.66 -17.83 -19.50
CA LYS A 12 -34.04 -16.54 -19.18
C LYS A 12 -34.22 -16.10 -17.72
N GLN A 13 -35.18 -16.69 -16.99
CA GLN A 13 -35.42 -16.35 -15.58
C GLN A 13 -34.69 -17.29 -14.60
N LEU A 14 -33.99 -18.32 -15.09
CA LEU A 14 -33.38 -19.36 -14.25
C LEU A 14 -31.86 -19.54 -14.43
N PHE A 15 -31.23 -18.80 -15.34
CA PHE A 15 -29.77 -18.84 -15.52
C PHE A 15 -29.23 -17.47 -15.93
N ALA A 16 -29.16 -16.57 -14.95
CA ALA A 16 -28.16 -15.51 -14.84
C ALA A 16 -28.56 -14.66 -13.62
N ASP A 17 -28.31 -15.18 -12.41
CA ASP A 17 -27.78 -14.28 -11.40
C ASP A 17 -26.40 -13.88 -11.93
N ASP A 18 -26.42 -12.86 -12.78
CA ASP A 18 -25.25 -12.29 -13.41
C ASP A 18 -24.33 -11.82 -12.28
N PHE A 19 -23.22 -12.53 -12.09
CA PHE A 19 -22.08 -12.05 -11.33
C PHE A 19 -21.43 -10.91 -12.14
N HIS A 20 -22.12 -9.78 -12.23
CA HIS A 20 -21.63 -8.56 -12.84
C HIS A 20 -21.13 -7.66 -11.71
N VAL A 21 -19.94 -7.95 -11.20
CA VAL A 21 -19.21 -6.99 -10.37
C VAL A 21 -18.75 -5.86 -11.29
N THR A 22 -19.21 -4.64 -11.00
CA THR A 22 -18.82 -3.45 -11.76
C THR A 22 -17.42 -2.97 -11.38
N ILE A 23 -16.75 -2.24 -12.26
CA ILE A 23 -15.45 -1.62 -11.95
C ILE A 23 -15.57 -0.68 -10.74
N GLU A 24 -16.69 0.04 -10.64
CA GLU A 24 -16.97 0.94 -9.51
C GLU A 24 -17.05 0.17 -8.18
N GLU A 25 -17.71 -0.99 -8.15
CA GLU A 25 -17.76 -1.84 -6.95
C GLU A 25 -16.38 -2.41 -6.58
N ILE A 26 -15.57 -2.80 -7.57
CA ILE A 26 -14.19 -3.26 -7.31
C ILE A 26 -13.34 -2.11 -6.74
N GLU A 27 -13.44 -0.92 -7.31
CA GLU A 27 -12.72 0.26 -6.83
C GLU A 27 -13.16 0.64 -5.42
N GLU A 28 -14.46 0.55 -5.11
CA GLU A 28 -14.99 0.83 -3.77
C GLU A 28 -14.44 -0.16 -2.72
N GLU A 29 -14.39 -1.45 -3.05
CA GLU A 29 -13.81 -2.48 -2.18
C GLU A 29 -12.31 -2.30 -1.97
N ILE A 30 -11.57 -1.95 -3.03
CA ILE A 30 -10.14 -1.60 -2.92
C ILE A 30 -9.96 -0.36 -2.05
N ASN A 31 -10.79 0.66 -2.22
CA ASN A 31 -10.73 1.92 -1.50
C ASN A 31 -10.98 1.73 0.01
N LYS A 32 -11.88 0.84 0.41
CA LYS A 32 -12.16 0.51 1.82
C LYS A 32 -11.16 -0.46 2.44
N LYS A 33 -10.21 -0.97 1.64
CA LYS A 33 -9.24 -1.96 2.11
C LYS A 33 -8.35 -1.39 3.21
N LYS A 34 -8.41 -2.02 4.38
CA LYS A 34 -7.56 -1.75 5.53
C LYS A 34 -6.13 -2.14 5.22
N ILE A 35 -5.17 -1.34 5.69
CA ILE A 35 -3.74 -1.59 5.49
C ILE A 35 -3.15 -2.15 6.78
N TYR A 36 -2.34 -3.21 6.64
CA TYR A 36 -1.71 -3.93 7.75
C TYR A 36 -0.18 -3.82 7.67
N TYR A 37 0.50 -3.98 8.79
CA TYR A 37 1.95 -4.06 8.82
C TYR A 37 2.45 -5.23 7.94
N GLY A 38 3.59 -5.02 7.28
CA GLY A 38 4.14 -5.94 6.28
C GLY A 38 3.54 -5.81 4.89
N SER A 39 2.45 -5.05 4.69
CA SER A 39 1.91 -4.81 3.34
C SER A 39 2.95 -4.09 2.47
N THR A 40 3.06 -4.51 1.21
CA THR A 40 3.92 -3.86 0.21
C THR A 40 3.07 -2.99 -0.71
N VAL A 41 3.36 -1.70 -0.76
CA VAL A 41 2.49 -0.68 -1.38
C VAL A 41 3.24 0.19 -2.38
N ARG A 42 2.49 0.72 -3.36
CA ARG A 42 2.87 1.88 -4.16
C ARG A 42 2.18 3.11 -3.57
N ILE A 43 2.96 4.16 -3.36
CA ILE A 43 2.50 5.41 -2.76
C ILE A 43 2.53 6.48 -3.83
N GLU A 44 1.38 7.06 -4.16
CA GLU A 44 1.21 8.07 -5.19
C GLU A 44 1.10 9.47 -4.59
N HIS A 45 1.78 10.43 -5.22
CA HIS A 45 1.65 11.83 -4.88
C HIS A 45 0.43 12.47 -5.56
N GLN A 46 -0.40 13.16 -4.77
CA GLN A 46 -1.70 13.65 -5.22
C GLN A 46 -1.63 14.57 -6.45
N SER A 47 -0.76 15.58 -6.44
CA SER A 47 -0.81 16.63 -7.46
C SER A 47 -0.05 16.27 -8.73
N SER A 48 0.90 15.34 -8.64
CA SER A 48 1.74 14.96 -9.77
C SER A 48 1.38 13.64 -10.41
N GLU A 49 0.74 12.73 -9.67
CA GLU A 49 0.50 11.32 -10.06
C GLU A 49 1.82 10.54 -10.23
N TYR A 50 2.83 10.90 -9.43
CA TYR A 50 4.14 10.22 -9.43
C TYR A 50 4.23 9.34 -8.20
N PHE A 51 4.84 8.18 -8.35
CA PHE A 51 5.03 7.20 -7.29
C PHE A 51 6.35 7.43 -6.56
N LEU A 52 6.33 7.23 -5.24
CA LEU A 52 7.54 7.16 -4.44
C LEU A 52 8.42 6.01 -4.95
N HIS A 53 9.66 6.29 -5.29
CA HIS A 53 10.51 5.39 -6.06
C HIS A 53 11.98 5.47 -5.60
N SER A 54 12.72 4.37 -5.69
CA SER A 54 14.17 4.34 -5.44
C SER A 54 14.86 3.30 -6.31
N HIS A 55 16.18 3.39 -6.46
CA HIS A 55 16.95 2.56 -7.40
C HIS A 55 18.44 2.59 -7.05
N LEU A 56 19.28 1.84 -7.79
CA LEU A 56 20.72 1.74 -7.53
C LEU A 56 21.55 2.95 -8.03
N VAL A 57 21.05 4.17 -7.83
CA VAL A 57 21.76 5.43 -8.08
C VAL A 57 21.82 6.17 -6.74
N SER A 58 22.94 6.83 -6.48
CA SER A 58 23.15 7.64 -5.29
C SER A 58 23.19 9.12 -5.66
N TYR A 59 22.84 10.00 -4.72
CA TYR A 59 23.00 11.43 -4.95
C TYR A 59 24.49 11.77 -5.11
N GLY A 60 24.80 12.65 -6.07
CA GLY A 60 26.15 13.21 -6.21
C GLY A 60 26.43 14.38 -5.26
N SER A 61 25.39 14.85 -4.55
CA SER A 61 25.42 15.94 -3.57
C SER A 61 24.81 15.48 -2.25
N GLY A 62 24.69 16.39 -1.28
CA GLY A 62 24.04 16.11 -0.02
C GLY A 62 24.76 15.02 0.77
N SER A 63 24.06 13.94 1.13
CA SER A 63 24.65 12.85 1.91
C SER A 63 25.43 11.82 1.08
N GLY A 64 25.23 11.80 -0.24
CA GLY A 64 25.75 10.74 -1.10
C GLY A 64 25.04 9.39 -0.97
N GLN A 65 23.92 9.30 -0.25
CA GLN A 65 23.14 8.07 -0.09
C GLN A 65 22.31 7.74 -1.35
N GLN A 66 21.70 6.55 -1.36
CA GLN A 66 20.82 6.10 -2.45
C GLN A 66 19.66 7.09 -2.65
N SER A 67 19.41 7.48 -3.89
CA SER A 67 18.41 8.48 -4.22
C SER A 67 16.99 7.94 -4.11
N VAL A 68 16.10 8.80 -3.62
CA VAL A 68 14.64 8.60 -3.64
C VAL A 68 14.04 9.66 -4.56
N THR A 69 13.20 9.23 -5.48
CA THR A 69 12.64 10.07 -6.54
C THR A 69 11.15 9.81 -6.70
N GLY A 70 10.47 10.71 -7.41
CA GLY A 70 9.14 10.46 -7.95
C GLY A 70 9.28 9.87 -9.35
N MET A 71 8.59 8.76 -9.63
CA MET A 71 8.57 8.11 -10.94
C MET A 71 7.14 8.04 -11.48
N GLN A 72 6.94 8.32 -12.77
CA GLN A 72 5.60 8.30 -13.39
C GLN A 72 5.11 6.88 -13.72
N ALA A 73 6.02 5.90 -13.85
CA ALA A 73 5.65 4.53 -14.20
C ALA A 73 4.95 3.81 -13.03
N ASP A 74 3.66 3.55 -13.21
CA ASP A 74 2.76 2.88 -12.26
C ASP A 74 3.02 1.37 -12.08
N HIS A 75 3.74 0.76 -13.03
CA HIS A 75 4.08 -0.66 -13.01
C HIS A 75 5.54 -0.95 -12.61
N ASP A 76 6.33 0.07 -12.25
CA ASP A 76 7.70 -0.15 -11.81
C ASP A 76 7.72 -0.85 -10.44
N TYR A 77 8.55 -1.90 -10.34
CA TYR A 77 8.78 -2.62 -9.07
C TYR A 77 9.66 -1.81 -8.11
N ASN A 78 10.44 -0.85 -8.61
CA ASN A 78 11.21 0.12 -7.83
C ASN A 78 10.32 1.16 -7.10
N SER A 79 9.01 1.10 -7.31
CA SER A 79 8.03 1.92 -6.59
C SER A 79 7.33 1.18 -5.44
N LEU A 80 7.78 -0.05 -5.12
CA LEU A 80 7.20 -0.87 -4.06
C LEU A 80 7.94 -0.69 -2.73
N TRP A 81 7.16 -0.40 -1.68
CA TRP A 81 7.63 -0.16 -0.32
C TRP A 81 6.87 -1.01 0.68
N THR A 82 7.59 -1.75 1.52
CA THR A 82 7.01 -2.54 2.61
C THR A 82 6.88 -1.68 3.86
N ILE A 83 5.66 -1.62 4.42
CA ILE A 83 5.40 -0.85 5.64
C ILE A 83 5.79 -1.68 6.87
N LYS A 84 6.64 -1.13 7.73
CA LYS A 84 7.15 -1.77 8.94
C LYS A 84 6.90 -0.91 10.16
N GLU A 85 7.02 -1.50 11.34
CA GLU A 85 7.05 -0.77 12.60
C GLU A 85 8.22 0.23 12.67
N CYS A 86 8.09 1.25 13.53
CA CYS A 86 9.17 2.18 13.82
C CYS A 86 10.44 1.50 14.36
N HIS A 87 11.56 2.19 14.20
CA HIS A 87 12.87 1.72 14.62
C HIS A 87 12.87 1.31 16.11
N ASN A 88 13.46 0.14 16.39
CA ASN A 88 13.51 -0.49 17.72
C ASN A 88 12.13 -0.66 18.40
N GLN A 89 11.04 -0.74 17.64
CA GLN A 89 9.75 -1.20 18.16
C GLN A 89 9.61 -2.72 18.03
N PRO A 90 8.78 -3.37 18.88
CA PRO A 90 8.46 -4.77 18.71
C PRO A 90 7.88 -5.04 17.32
N LEU A 91 8.30 -6.14 16.70
CA LEU A 91 7.79 -6.59 15.41
C LEU A 91 6.27 -6.68 15.45
N LYS A 92 5.64 -6.04 14.46
CA LYS A 92 4.20 -6.15 14.24
C LYS A 92 3.89 -7.42 13.47
N LYS A 93 2.77 -8.05 13.80
CA LYS A 93 2.26 -9.21 13.07
C LYS A 93 1.62 -8.76 11.76
N TYR A 94 1.48 -9.67 10.82
CA TYR A 94 0.86 -9.39 9.51
C TYR A 94 -0.65 -9.09 9.61
N ASP A 95 -1.29 -9.44 10.74
CA ASP A 95 -2.68 -9.11 11.06
C ASP A 95 -2.82 -7.87 11.96
N ASP A 96 -1.71 -7.23 12.33
CA ASP A 96 -1.75 -5.94 13.02
C ASP A 96 -2.11 -4.83 12.01
N GLN A 97 -3.27 -4.22 12.22
CA GLN A 97 -3.73 -3.13 11.37
C GLN A 97 -2.99 -1.82 11.68
N ILE A 98 -2.60 -1.09 10.63
CA ILE A 98 -2.04 0.26 10.77
C ILE A 98 -3.16 1.24 11.10
N LYS A 99 -2.89 2.13 12.06
CA LYS A 99 -3.80 3.20 12.44
C LYS A 99 -3.25 4.57 12.04
N CYS A 100 -4.14 5.53 11.84
CA CYS A 100 -3.77 6.93 11.69
C CYS A 100 -3.01 7.40 12.94
N GLY A 101 -1.91 8.13 12.73
CA GLY A 101 -1.00 8.56 13.78
C GLY A 101 0.07 7.53 14.16
N ASP A 102 0.05 6.33 13.58
CA ASP A 102 1.10 5.34 13.81
C ASP A 102 2.45 5.83 13.30
N CYS A 103 3.48 5.34 14.00
CA CYS A 103 4.87 5.49 13.62
C CYS A 103 5.28 4.27 12.77
N ILE A 104 5.71 4.52 11.54
CA ILE A 104 6.08 3.49 10.56
C ILE A 104 7.48 3.73 9.97
N ARG A 105 8.04 2.67 9.36
CA ARG A 105 9.14 2.75 8.40
C ARG A 105 8.68 2.23 7.04
N LEU A 106 9.30 2.72 5.98
CA LEU A 106 9.05 2.26 4.61
C LEU A 106 10.33 1.64 4.07
N GLU A 107 10.35 0.33 3.89
CA GLU A 107 11.48 -0.40 3.32
C GLU A 107 11.28 -0.58 1.82
N HIS A 108 12.22 -0.09 1.01
CA HIS A 108 12.19 -0.27 -0.43
C HIS A 108 12.39 -1.75 -0.78
N MET A 109 11.42 -2.34 -1.48
CA MET A 109 11.33 -3.80 -1.68
C MET A 109 12.59 -4.39 -2.34
N LEU A 110 13.14 -3.71 -3.35
CA LEU A 110 14.24 -4.28 -4.15
C LEU A 110 15.62 -4.03 -3.55
N THR A 111 15.83 -2.92 -2.85
CA THR A 111 17.14 -2.57 -2.29
C THR A 111 17.25 -2.84 -0.80
N THR A 112 16.13 -3.16 -0.13
CA THR A 112 16.03 -3.41 1.32
C THR A 112 16.52 -2.23 2.17
N ARG A 113 16.46 -1.02 1.61
CA ARG A 113 16.84 0.23 2.28
C ARG A 113 15.59 0.95 2.78
N ASN A 114 15.70 1.67 3.89
CA ASN A 114 14.59 2.41 4.48
C ASN A 114 14.50 3.82 3.90
N LEU A 115 13.28 4.33 3.70
CA LEU A 115 13.02 5.74 3.46
C LEU A 115 13.54 6.54 4.66
N HIS A 116 14.46 7.46 4.39
CA HIS A 116 15.27 8.11 5.40
C HIS A 116 15.29 9.62 5.18
N SER A 117 15.42 10.40 6.25
CA SER A 117 15.67 11.83 6.13
C SER A 117 16.54 12.36 7.26
N HIS A 118 17.38 13.33 6.95
CA HIS A 118 18.43 13.83 7.84
C HIS A 118 18.82 15.26 7.51
N PRO A 119 19.60 15.98 8.33
CA PRO A 119 19.92 17.40 8.13
C PRO A 119 20.83 17.74 6.93
N HIS A 120 20.67 17.06 5.79
CA HIS A 120 21.28 17.42 4.50
C HIS A 120 20.28 18.20 3.63
N GLN A 121 20.81 19.03 2.73
CA GLN A 121 20.02 19.77 1.76
C GLN A 121 19.71 18.87 0.56
N ALA A 122 18.45 18.87 0.11
CA ALA A 122 18.03 18.17 -1.09
C ALA A 122 18.71 18.75 -2.35
N PRO A 123 18.86 17.96 -3.43
CA PRO A 123 19.64 18.37 -4.60
C PRO A 123 19.25 19.70 -5.25
N PHE A 124 17.98 20.12 -5.21
CA PHE A 124 17.50 21.31 -5.92
C PHE A 124 16.65 22.25 -5.09
N SER A 125 15.63 21.74 -4.40
CA SER A 125 14.61 22.60 -3.78
C SER A 125 15.13 23.40 -2.58
N GLY A 126 16.29 23.00 -2.05
CA GLY A 126 16.82 23.51 -0.78
C GLY A 126 16.08 23.01 0.46
N ASN A 127 15.10 22.11 0.27
CA ASN A 127 14.45 21.40 1.36
C ASN A 127 15.40 20.38 2.00
N GLN A 128 14.89 19.62 2.96
CA GLN A 128 15.63 18.52 3.56
C GLN A 128 15.72 17.33 2.61
N GLU A 129 16.91 16.74 2.49
CA GLU A 129 17.13 15.54 1.70
C GLU A 129 16.32 14.36 2.24
N VAL A 130 15.73 13.60 1.33
CA VAL A 130 15.13 12.30 1.57
C VAL A 130 15.89 11.28 0.72
N SER A 131 16.31 10.19 1.34
CA SER A 131 17.18 9.18 0.74
C SER A 131 16.68 7.78 1.10
N ALA A 132 17.32 6.76 0.52
CA ALA A 132 17.18 5.38 0.99
C ALA A 132 18.46 4.98 1.73
N TYR A 133 18.32 4.58 2.98
CA TYR A 133 19.45 4.33 3.89
C TYR A 133 19.38 2.95 4.54
N GLY A 134 20.49 2.51 5.12
CA GLY A 134 20.56 1.22 5.80
C GLY A 134 20.69 0.04 4.85
N GLU A 135 20.49 -1.17 5.37
CA GLU A 135 20.65 -2.42 4.63
C GLU A 135 19.81 -3.54 5.28
N ASN A 136 19.18 -4.40 4.47
CA ASN A 136 18.32 -5.49 4.94
C ASN A 136 17.24 -5.03 5.93
N GLY A 137 16.65 -3.85 5.68
CA GLY A 137 15.64 -3.21 6.52
C GLY A 137 16.17 -2.68 7.85
N ASN A 138 17.48 -2.75 8.11
CA ASN A 138 18.13 -2.16 9.28
C ASN A 138 18.58 -0.73 8.96
N GLY A 139 18.34 0.19 9.88
CA GLY A 139 18.79 1.57 9.80
C GLY A 139 18.72 2.22 11.18
N ASP A 140 18.20 3.44 11.29
CA ASP A 140 18.16 4.19 12.56
C ASP A 140 16.85 4.97 12.76
N GLN A 141 16.79 5.80 13.80
CA GLN A 141 15.60 6.58 14.16
C GLN A 141 15.18 7.61 13.10
N SER A 142 16.05 7.91 12.15
CA SER A 142 15.79 8.82 11.03
C SER A 142 15.08 8.12 9.86
N ASP A 143 14.76 6.83 10.02
CA ASP A 143 13.86 6.08 9.16
C ASP A 143 12.38 6.21 9.60
N ASP A 144 12.11 6.80 10.78
CA ASP A 144 10.78 6.85 11.37
C ASP A 144 9.91 7.96 10.76
N TRP A 145 8.73 7.59 10.27
CA TRP A 145 7.71 8.49 9.73
C TRP A 145 6.40 8.33 10.50
N ILE A 146 5.75 9.44 10.82
CA ILE A 146 4.40 9.46 11.38
C ILE A 146 3.39 9.56 10.24
N LEU A 147 2.44 8.62 10.23
CA LEU A 147 1.36 8.56 9.25
C LEU A 147 0.21 9.48 9.68
N GLU A 148 0.15 10.70 9.15
CA GLU A 148 -0.91 11.65 9.45
C GLU A 148 -2.02 11.60 8.39
N CYS A 149 -3.10 10.85 8.66
CA CYS A 149 -4.26 10.79 7.80
C CYS A 149 -4.96 12.16 7.69
N ILE A 150 -5.47 12.48 6.50
CA ILE A 150 -6.26 13.69 6.24
C ILE A 150 -7.71 13.39 6.56
N ASP A 151 -8.40 14.31 7.24
CA ASP A 151 -9.82 14.22 7.62
C ASP A 151 -10.18 13.04 8.56
N ASN A 152 -9.18 12.35 9.11
CA ASN A 152 -9.32 11.26 10.08
C ASN A 152 -8.55 11.56 11.38
N LYS A 153 -8.94 10.90 12.48
CA LYS A 153 -8.34 11.08 13.80
C LYS A 153 -7.25 10.04 14.06
N ASN A 154 -6.31 10.36 14.94
CA ASN A 154 -5.35 9.37 15.42
C ASN A 154 -6.08 8.20 16.08
N GLY A 155 -5.66 6.98 15.76
CA GLY A 155 -6.30 5.74 16.17
C GLY A 155 -7.34 5.18 15.18
N ASP A 156 -7.79 5.97 14.20
CA ASP A 156 -8.67 5.48 13.14
C ASP A 156 -7.94 4.45 12.25
N ASP A 157 -8.71 3.52 11.69
CA ASP A 157 -8.26 2.50 10.74
C ASP A 157 -7.66 3.13 9.48
N PHE A 158 -6.38 2.88 9.17
CA PHE A 158 -5.80 3.34 7.91
C PHE A 158 -6.28 2.47 6.74
N GLN A 159 -6.78 3.14 5.70
CA GLN A 159 -7.35 2.50 4.50
C GLN A 159 -6.69 3.05 3.23
N ALA A 160 -6.68 2.24 2.16
CA ALA A 160 -6.03 2.59 0.91
C ALA A 160 -6.57 3.91 0.30
N SER A 161 -7.88 4.17 0.43
CA SER A 161 -8.52 5.38 -0.09
C SER A 161 -8.05 6.69 0.54
N MET A 162 -7.49 6.62 1.75
CA MET A 162 -7.20 7.81 2.55
C MET A 162 -6.02 8.58 1.96
N TRP A 163 -6.19 9.90 1.88
CA TRP A 163 -5.06 10.80 1.72
C TRP A 163 -4.34 10.92 3.07
N PHE A 164 -3.02 11.02 3.02
CA PHE A 164 -2.19 11.16 4.21
C PHE A 164 -0.96 12.02 3.93
N TYR A 165 -0.31 12.41 5.02
CA TYR A 165 1.01 13.01 5.03
C TYR A 165 1.98 12.05 5.73
N LEU A 166 3.21 11.97 5.23
CA LEU A 166 4.31 11.30 5.93
C LEU A 166 5.18 12.36 6.59
N LYS A 167 5.13 12.41 7.92
CA LYS A 167 5.91 13.36 8.70
C LYS A 167 7.13 12.69 9.28
N HIS A 168 8.31 13.10 8.86
CA HIS A 168 9.56 12.60 9.42
C HIS A 168 9.60 12.90 10.92
N LYS A 169 9.71 11.85 11.74
CA LYS A 169 9.50 11.94 13.18
C LYS A 169 10.53 12.81 13.87
N LEU A 170 11.80 12.73 13.49
CA LEU A 170 12.85 13.51 14.15
C LEU A 170 12.81 14.99 13.75
N THR A 171 12.64 15.28 12.46
CA THR A 171 12.77 16.67 11.96
C THR A 171 11.43 17.39 11.85
N GLN A 172 10.32 16.68 12.06
CA GLN A 172 8.95 17.18 11.96
C GLN A 172 8.58 17.75 10.58
N LYS A 173 9.36 17.41 9.54
CA LYS A 173 9.12 17.81 8.15
C LYS A 173 8.33 16.76 7.39
N TYR A 174 7.55 17.19 6.40
CA TYR A 174 6.67 16.36 5.61
C TYR A 174 7.31 15.97 4.29
N LEU A 175 7.23 14.68 3.95
CA LEU A 175 7.59 14.15 2.64
C LEU A 175 6.81 14.87 1.55
N ARG A 176 7.51 15.33 0.50
CA ARG A 176 6.91 16.14 -0.55
C ARG A 176 7.55 15.91 -1.90
N THR A 177 6.81 16.20 -2.96
CA THR A 177 7.36 16.35 -4.31
C THR A 177 6.66 17.44 -5.12
N SER A 178 7.28 17.90 -6.21
CA SER A 178 6.70 18.89 -7.12
C SER A 178 7.24 18.70 -8.52
N LYS A 179 6.38 18.85 -9.54
CA LYS A 179 6.78 18.82 -10.95
C LYS A 179 7.82 19.91 -11.31
N LYS A 180 7.97 20.94 -10.47
CA LYS A 180 9.00 21.99 -10.62
C LYS A 180 10.41 21.48 -10.33
N ASP A 181 10.55 20.47 -9.47
CA ASP A 181 11.84 19.91 -9.06
C ASP A 181 12.16 18.66 -9.87
N ASN A 182 11.97 18.75 -11.19
CA ASN A 182 12.22 17.66 -12.13
C ASN A 182 13.71 17.58 -12.49
N PHE A 183 14.31 16.40 -12.34
CA PHE A 183 15.66 16.10 -12.81
C PHE A 183 15.72 16.21 -14.33
N ASN A 184 16.68 16.99 -14.84
CA ASN A 184 16.88 17.21 -16.27
C ASN A 184 18.36 17.49 -16.56
N GLN A 185 18.76 17.42 -17.83
CA GLN A 185 20.16 17.62 -18.24
C GLN A 185 20.82 18.92 -17.74
N ARG A 186 20.04 19.97 -17.43
CA ARG A 186 20.60 21.24 -16.92
C ARG A 186 20.99 21.17 -15.46
N ASN A 187 20.30 20.37 -14.65
CA ASN A 187 20.50 20.33 -13.19
C ASN A 187 21.20 19.05 -12.71
N CYS A 188 21.10 17.94 -13.43
CA CYS A 188 21.82 16.69 -13.10
C CYS A 188 22.89 16.28 -14.12
N GLY A 189 23.17 17.15 -15.11
CA GLY A 189 24.23 16.96 -16.09
C GLY A 189 23.85 16.05 -17.26
N TYR A 190 24.79 15.90 -18.19
CA TYR A 190 24.62 15.06 -19.37
C TYR A 190 24.57 13.57 -18.98
N HIS A 191 23.68 12.79 -19.59
CA HIS A 191 23.41 11.38 -19.24
C HIS A 191 22.94 11.15 -17.81
N CYS A 192 22.17 12.09 -17.25
CA CYS A 192 21.54 11.94 -15.94
C CYS A 192 20.67 10.67 -15.86
N PRO A 193 21.02 9.69 -15.00
CA PRO A 193 20.31 8.40 -14.93
C PRO A 193 18.85 8.51 -14.49
N ILE A 194 18.50 9.62 -13.85
CA ILE A 194 17.19 9.90 -13.26
C ILE A 194 16.48 11.07 -13.95
N GLU A 195 16.88 11.40 -15.19
CA GLU A 195 16.20 12.43 -15.99
C GLU A 195 14.70 12.12 -16.13
N GLY A 196 13.86 13.14 -15.92
CA GLY A 196 12.40 13.04 -15.95
C GLY A 196 11.77 12.57 -14.63
N GLN A 197 12.56 12.15 -13.65
CA GLN A 197 12.07 11.85 -12.30
C GLN A 197 11.96 13.15 -11.48
N LEU A 198 11.16 13.12 -10.42
CA LEU A 198 11.00 14.27 -9.51
C LEU A 198 11.87 14.13 -8.27
N GLU A 199 12.35 15.24 -7.73
CA GLU A 199 12.95 15.29 -6.40
C GLU A 199 11.90 14.95 -5.33
N ILE A 200 12.22 13.96 -4.50
CA ILE A 200 11.56 13.75 -3.21
C ILE A 200 12.41 14.44 -2.15
N SER A 201 11.76 15.26 -1.33
CA SER A 201 12.40 15.96 -0.23
C SER A 201 11.44 16.10 0.95
N ALA A 202 11.90 16.70 2.06
CA ALA A 202 11.05 16.95 3.22
C ALA A 202 11.02 18.45 3.58
N GLN A 203 9.81 18.98 3.76
CA GLN A 203 9.56 20.41 3.98
C GLN A 203 8.76 20.68 5.28
N VAL A 204 8.77 21.92 5.77
CA VAL A 204 8.03 22.27 7.00
C VAL A 204 6.52 22.34 6.78
N SER A 205 6.07 22.75 5.60
CA SER A 205 4.65 23.01 5.31
C SER A 205 3.86 21.75 4.95
N LYS A 206 2.68 21.63 5.56
CA LYS A 206 1.64 20.65 5.23
C LYS A 206 0.73 21.21 4.13
N ASN A 207 1.18 21.17 2.86
CA ASN A 207 0.48 21.75 1.70
C ASN A 207 0.10 20.68 0.67
N ALA A 208 -0.33 21.09 -0.53
CA ALA A 208 -0.71 20.17 -1.60
C ALA A 208 0.44 19.28 -2.12
N ASP A 209 1.69 19.76 -2.06
CA ASP A 209 2.89 19.03 -2.51
C ASP A 209 3.34 17.95 -1.52
N ALA A 210 2.66 17.82 -0.37
CA ALA A 210 2.98 16.83 0.67
C ALA A 210 1.89 15.75 0.84
N LYS A 211 0.90 15.70 -0.05
CA LYS A 211 -0.24 14.78 0.05
C LYS A 211 0.01 13.49 -0.75
N TRP A 212 -0.19 12.37 -0.09
CA TRP A 212 0.06 11.03 -0.63
C TRP A 212 -1.14 10.12 -0.42
N LYS A 213 -1.25 9.07 -1.24
CA LYS A 213 -2.26 8.01 -1.11
C LYS A 213 -1.65 6.65 -1.46
N ILE A 214 -2.20 5.58 -0.90
CA ILE A 214 -1.87 4.23 -1.34
C ILE A 214 -2.59 3.98 -2.67
N TYR A 215 -1.83 3.79 -3.73
CA TYR A 215 -2.39 3.56 -5.06
C TYR A 215 -2.71 2.09 -5.32
N SER A 216 -1.73 1.22 -5.06
CA SER A 216 -1.86 -0.23 -5.21
C SER A 216 -0.91 -0.95 -4.28
N GLY A 217 -1.04 -2.27 -4.15
CA GLY A 217 -0.14 -3.05 -3.32
C GLY A 217 -0.56 -4.49 -3.15
N LEU A 218 0.35 -5.25 -2.56
CA LEU A 218 0.10 -6.57 -2.00
C LEU A 218 -0.27 -6.37 -0.53
N PHE A 219 -1.57 -6.46 -0.27
CA PHE A 219 -2.14 -6.26 1.05
C PHE A 219 -2.36 -7.61 1.71
N TYR A 220 -1.99 -7.74 2.97
CA TYR A 220 -2.43 -8.89 3.76
C TYR A 220 -3.95 -8.85 3.89
N GLN A 221 -4.58 -9.97 3.53
CA GLN A 221 -5.99 -10.19 3.78
C GLN A 221 -6.08 -10.93 5.10
N GLN A 222 -6.82 -10.37 6.06
CA GLN A 222 -7.23 -11.15 7.21
C GLN A 222 -7.94 -12.38 6.66
N GLN A 223 -7.45 -13.59 6.94
CA GLN A 223 -8.27 -14.77 6.76
C GLN A 223 -9.58 -14.44 7.45
N GLN A 224 -10.67 -14.37 6.70
CA GLN A 224 -11.98 -14.38 7.33
C GLN A 224 -11.90 -15.57 8.27
N ARG A 225 -12.02 -15.34 9.58
CA ARG A 225 -12.41 -16.43 10.45
C ARG A 225 -13.70 -16.87 9.81
N ILE A 226 -13.65 -18.01 9.12
CA ILE A 226 -14.82 -18.85 9.01
C ILE A 226 -15.07 -19.12 10.49
N GLU A 227 -15.90 -18.28 11.10
CA GLU A 227 -16.56 -18.67 12.33
C GLU A 227 -17.36 -19.86 11.84
N ASP A 228 -16.79 -21.05 11.97
CA ASP A 228 -17.54 -22.28 11.81
C ASP A 228 -18.63 -22.18 12.86
N ASP A 229 -19.80 -21.69 12.43
CA ASP A 229 -20.95 -21.51 13.30
C ASP A 229 -21.47 -22.92 13.51
N TYR A 230 -21.04 -23.55 14.59
CA TYR A 230 -21.55 -24.84 14.99
C TYR A 230 -22.81 -24.60 15.81
N ASP A 231 -23.91 -25.23 15.42
CA ASP A 231 -25.10 -25.23 16.26
C ASP A 231 -24.86 -26.01 17.57
N GLN A 232 -25.85 -26.01 18.47
CA GLN A 232 -25.75 -26.71 19.75
C GLN A 232 -25.57 -28.23 19.60
N ASP A 233 -25.83 -28.76 18.39
CA ASP A 233 -25.70 -30.17 18.03
C ASP A 233 -24.40 -30.46 17.25
N GLY A 234 -23.54 -29.45 17.03
CA GLY A 234 -22.22 -29.59 16.40
C GLY A 234 -22.24 -29.65 14.87
N ARG A 235 -23.33 -29.19 14.21
CA ARG A 235 -23.42 -29.14 12.74
C ARG A 235 -22.80 -27.87 12.20
N HIS A 236 -22.09 -27.99 11.07
CA HIS A 236 -21.50 -26.84 10.41
C HIS A 236 -22.58 -26.00 9.72
N CYS A 237 -22.71 -24.74 10.14
CA CYS A 237 -23.67 -23.80 9.57
C CYS A 237 -22.97 -22.74 8.73
N ASN A 238 -23.58 -22.40 7.59
CA ASN A 238 -23.11 -21.30 6.76
C ASN A 238 -23.51 -19.94 7.36
N SER A 239 -23.02 -18.85 6.77
CA SER A 239 -23.27 -17.47 7.21
C SER A 239 -24.74 -17.01 7.17
N TYR A 240 -25.65 -17.81 6.63
CA TYR A 240 -27.10 -17.57 6.61
C TYR A 240 -27.86 -18.40 7.66
N GLY A 241 -27.15 -19.14 8.51
CA GLY A 241 -27.75 -20.00 9.53
C GLY A 241 -28.38 -21.28 8.98
N GLN A 242 -28.01 -21.70 7.76
CA GLN A 242 -28.36 -23.01 7.24
C GLN A 242 -27.25 -23.99 7.61
N CYS A 243 -27.62 -25.03 8.36
CA CYS A 243 -26.73 -26.09 8.80
C CYS A 243 -27.00 -27.32 7.95
N ASP A 244 -25.96 -27.84 7.30
CA ASP A 244 -26.06 -29.07 6.52
C ASP A 244 -25.85 -30.27 7.45
N ASP A 245 -26.75 -31.25 7.37
CA ASP A 245 -26.53 -32.56 7.97
C ASP A 245 -25.48 -33.24 7.08
N ILE A 246 -24.21 -33.23 7.53
CA ILE A 246 -23.16 -34.01 6.88
C ILE A 246 -23.48 -35.48 7.17
N ASP A 247 -24.05 -36.17 6.19
CA ASP A 247 -24.18 -37.62 6.23
C ASP A 247 -22.76 -38.22 6.32
N ASP A 248 -22.54 -39.07 7.34
CA ASP A 248 -21.24 -39.68 7.71
C ASP A 248 -20.55 -40.53 6.60
N ASP A 249 -21.11 -40.58 5.38
CA ASP A 249 -20.61 -41.40 4.27
C ASP A 249 -19.65 -40.66 3.31
N GLU A 250 -19.39 -39.35 3.48
CA GLU A 250 -18.48 -38.58 2.60
C GLU A 250 -17.11 -38.23 3.22
N PHE A 251 -16.70 -38.90 4.30
CA PHE A 251 -15.40 -38.63 4.95
C PHE A 251 -14.21 -39.40 4.35
N GLU A 252 -14.42 -40.40 3.46
CA GLU A 252 -13.32 -41.22 2.91
C GLU A 252 -12.72 -40.74 1.58
N THR A 253 -13.23 -39.71 0.91
CA THR A 253 -12.71 -39.30 -0.41
C THR A 253 -11.74 -38.11 -0.37
N VAL A 254 -11.58 -37.42 0.76
CA VAL A 254 -10.75 -36.20 0.84
C VAL A 254 -9.30 -36.48 1.28
N VAL A 255 -9.01 -37.62 1.93
CA VAL A 255 -7.66 -37.88 2.51
C VAL A 255 -6.70 -38.62 1.56
N GLN A 256 -7.13 -39.08 0.38
CA GLN A 256 -6.26 -39.83 -0.55
C GLN A 256 -5.73 -39.05 -1.76
N LYS A 257 -5.93 -37.73 -1.85
CA LYS A 257 -5.42 -36.95 -2.99
C LYS A 257 -4.15 -36.14 -2.75
N ASP A 258 -3.62 -36.13 -1.53
CA ASP A 258 -2.36 -35.46 -1.19
C ASP A 258 -1.32 -36.44 -0.59
N LEU A 259 -1.01 -37.50 -1.35
CA LEU A 259 0.25 -38.24 -1.25
C LEU A 259 0.94 -38.28 -2.62
#